data_AF-A0A101E816-F1
#
_entry.id   AF-A0A101E816-F1
#
_cell.length_a   1.000
_cell.length_b   1.000
_cell.length_c   1.000
_cell.angle_alpha   90.00
_cell.angle_beta   90.00
_cell.angle_gamma   90.00
#
_symmetry.space_group_name_H-M   'P 1'
#
loop_
_entity.id
_entity.type
_entity.pdbx_description
1 polymer ?
#
loop_
_entity_poly.entity_id
_entity_poly.type
_entity_poly.pdbx_seq_one_letter_code
_entity_poly.pdbx_strand_id
1 'polypeptide(L)'
;MGFSTLEAVTLASIIEREAKKPEERPLIAAVFHNRLNKGMKLESCATVQYVLGKVKPVLTIEDLKVKSPYNTYLNKGLPPGPICSPGEASIKAALYPADVPYYYFVAKKRSFPCFQRNL
;
A
#
# COMPACT_ATOMS: atom_id res chain seq x y z
N MET A 1 2.18 16.76 -3.61
CA MET A 1 1.91 16.44 -2.20
C MET A 1 3.17 16.75 -1.41
N GLY A 2 3.08 17.39 -0.25
CA GLY A 2 4.23 17.62 0.63
C GLY A 2 4.24 16.58 1.74
N PHE A 3 4.88 15.43 1.53
CA PHE A 3 5.07 14.45 2.61
C PHE A 3 6.20 14.87 3.54
N SER A 4 6.00 14.67 4.82
CA SER A 4 7.10 14.57 5.78
C SER A 4 7.96 13.33 5.48
N THR A 5 9.19 13.32 6.00
CA THR A 5 10.08 12.16 5.87
C THR A 5 9.44 10.88 6.41
N LEU A 6 8.73 10.97 7.54
CA LEU A 6 8.04 9.82 8.15
C LEU A 6 6.94 9.29 7.23
N GLU A 7 6.12 10.16 6.65
CA GLU A 7 5.06 9.75 5.71
C GLU A 7 5.63 9.12 4.45
N ALA A 8 6.69 9.68 3.89
CA ALA A 8 7.35 9.14 2.71
C ALA A 8 7.91 7.73 2.97
N VAL A 9 8.60 7.52 4.11
CA VAL A 9 9.13 6.22 4.52
C VAL A 9 7.99 5.24 4.85
N THR A 10 6.90 5.74 5.45
CA THR A 10 5.73 4.92 5.77
C THR A 10 5.07 4.40 4.50
N LEU A 11 4.79 5.27 3.53
CA LEU A 11 4.23 4.88 2.25
C LEU A 11 5.17 3.91 1.50
N ALA A 12 6.48 4.22 1.49
CA ALA A 12 7.49 3.35 0.87
C ALA A 12 7.49 1.94 1.48
N SER A 13 7.32 1.81 2.80
CA SER A 13 7.25 0.51 3.47
C SER A 13 6.03 -0.31 3.07
N ILE A 14 4.90 0.34 2.79
CA ILE A 14 3.69 -0.32 2.30
C ILE A 14 3.90 -0.79 0.86
N ILE A 15 4.45 0.08 -0.01
CA ILE A 15 4.78 -0.24 -1.40
C ILE A 15 5.75 -1.44 -1.48
N GLU A 16 6.79 -1.45 -0.65
CA GLU A 16 7.79 -2.54 -0.61
C GLU A 16 7.15 -3.89 -0.33
N ARG A 17 6.12 -3.92 0.53
CA ARG A 17 5.45 -5.16 0.92
C ARG A 17 4.39 -5.62 -0.07
N GLU A 18 3.84 -4.71 -0.88
CA GLU A 18 2.83 -5.03 -1.91
C GLU A 18 3.45 -5.39 -3.26
N ALA A 19 4.54 -4.73 -3.64
CA ALA A 19 5.18 -4.93 -4.94
C ALA A 19 5.89 -6.28 -5.00
N LYS A 20 5.55 -7.10 -6.00
CA LYS A 20 6.26 -8.35 -6.29
C LYS A 20 7.33 -8.16 -7.36
N LYS A 21 7.11 -7.20 -8.26
CA LYS A 21 8.04 -6.86 -9.34
C LYS A 21 8.47 -5.39 -9.27
N PRO A 22 9.68 -5.07 -9.73
CA PRO A 22 10.15 -3.68 -9.81
C PRO A 22 9.21 -2.72 -10.54
N GLU A 23 8.66 -3.17 -11.66
CA GLU A 23 7.80 -2.33 -12.52
C GLU A 23 6.44 -1.99 -11.88
N GLU A 24 6.03 -2.72 -10.84
CA GLU A 24 4.75 -2.50 -10.16
C GLU A 24 4.82 -1.34 -9.17
N ARG A 25 6.00 -1.03 -8.62
CA ARG A 25 6.16 -0.05 -7.54
C ARG A 25 5.60 1.34 -7.90
N PRO A 26 5.90 1.93 -9.07
CA PRO A 26 5.39 3.27 -9.42
C PRO A 26 3.87 3.29 -9.60
N LEU A 27 3.28 2.20 -10.09
CA LEU A 27 1.82 2.07 -10.29
C LEU A 27 1.09 1.87 -8.96
N ILE A 28 1.63 1.03 -8.07
CA ILE A 28 1.11 0.84 -6.71
C ILE A 28 1.19 2.16 -5.93
N ALA A 29 2.32 2.88 -6.05
CA ALA A 29 2.47 4.20 -5.45
C ALA A 29 1.40 5.17 -5.96
N ALA A 30 1.15 5.21 -7.27
CA ALA A 30 0.10 6.04 -7.87
C ALA A 30 -1.28 5.74 -7.27
N VAL A 31 -1.63 4.46 -7.12
CA VAL A 31 -2.91 4.06 -6.49
C VAL A 31 -3.02 4.60 -5.07
N PHE A 32 -1.98 4.45 -4.25
CA PHE A 32 -2.01 4.95 -2.88
C PHE A 32 -2.06 6.47 -2.80
N HIS A 33 -1.31 7.18 -3.64
CA HIS A 33 -1.39 8.64 -3.76
C HIS A 33 -2.80 9.10 -4.13
N ASN A 34 -3.40 8.49 -5.16
CA ASN A 34 -4.75 8.81 -5.60
C ASN A 34 -5.80 8.56 -4.50
N ARG A 35 -5.66 7.44 -3.77
CA ARG A 35 -6.53 7.14 -2.61
C ARG A 35 -6.37 8.16 -1.49
N LEU A 36 -5.14 8.53 -1.13
CA LEU A 36 -4.87 9.53 -0.09
C LEU A 36 -5.45 10.89 -0.48
N ASN A 37 -5.22 11.34 -1.71
CA ASN A 37 -5.76 12.60 -2.23
C ASN A 37 -7.30 12.64 -2.21
N LYS A 38 -7.95 11.49 -2.39
CA LYS A 38 -9.41 11.36 -2.36
C LYS A 38 -9.98 11.04 -0.96
N GLY A 39 -9.13 10.96 0.08
CA GLY A 39 -9.56 10.60 1.43
C GLY A 39 -10.11 9.17 1.56
N MET A 40 -9.70 8.28 0.66
CA MET A 40 -10.02 6.85 0.69
C MET A 40 -9.11 6.11 1.67
N LYS A 41 -9.57 4.93 2.12
CA LYS A 41 -8.75 3.98 2.87
C LYS A 41 -7.75 3.30 1.93
N LEU A 42 -6.56 2.97 2.43
CA LEU A 42 -5.53 2.31 1.62
C LEU A 42 -5.86 0.83 1.38
N GLU A 43 -6.51 0.17 2.35
CA GLU A 43 -6.96 -1.23 2.25
C GLU A 43 -5.84 -2.18 1.81
N SER A 44 -4.64 -2.00 2.39
CA SER A 44 -3.47 -2.80 2.06
C SER A 44 -3.38 -4.02 2.99
N CYS A 45 -3.32 -5.20 2.37
CA CYS A 45 -3.09 -6.47 3.04
C CYS A 45 -1.77 -6.47 3.83
N ALA A 46 -0.74 -5.81 3.32
CA ALA A 46 0.56 -5.71 3.99
C ALA A 46 0.46 -5.10 5.40
N THR A 47 -0.40 -4.10 5.57
CA THR A 47 -0.60 -3.45 6.88
C THR A 47 -1.30 -4.36 7.88
N VAL A 48 -2.26 -5.19 7.45
CA VAL A 48 -2.91 -6.19 8.31
C VAL A 48 -1.92 -7.29 8.70
N GLN A 49 -1.11 -7.78 7.74
CA GLN A 49 -0.09 -8.80 8.03
C GLN A 49 0.95 -8.30 9.03
N TYR A 50 1.30 -7.01 8.99
CA TYR A 50 2.16 -6.39 9.99
C TYR A 50 1.53 -6.45 11.39
N VAL A 51 0.25 -6.09 11.53
CA VAL A 51 -0.47 -6.20 12.82
C VAL A 51 -0.52 -7.63 13.33
N LEU A 52 -0.72 -8.61 12.44
CA LEU A 52 -0.76 -10.02 12.81
C LEU A 52 0.62 -10.63 13.11
N GLY A 53 1.71 -9.92 12.80
CA GLY A 53 3.08 -10.42 12.96
C GLY A 53 3.42 -11.63 12.08
N LYS A 54 2.61 -11.94 11.07
CA LYS A 54 2.80 -13.11 10.20
C LYS A 54 2.29 -12.88 8.78
N VAL A 55 3.01 -13.45 7.82
CA VAL A 55 2.60 -13.46 6.40
C VAL A 55 1.69 -14.65 6.16
N LYS A 56 0.46 -14.38 5.73
CA LYS A 56 -0.52 -15.41 5.35
C LYS A 56 -0.70 -15.42 3.83
N PRO A 57 -0.86 -16.59 3.19
CA PRO A 57 -1.16 -16.66 1.76
C PRO A 57 -2.54 -16.08 1.42
N VAL A 58 -3.47 -16.14 2.37
CA VAL A 58 -4.83 -15.56 2.28
C VAL A 58 -5.19 -14.96 3.63
N LEU A 59 -5.65 -13.71 3.62
CA LEU A 59 -6.26 -13.06 4.80
C LEU A 59 -7.75 -13.42 4.85
N THR A 60 -8.25 -13.78 6.03
CA THR A 60 -9.67 -14.03 6.26
C THR A 60 -10.40 -12.70 6.50
N ILE A 61 -11.73 -12.73 6.41
CA ILE A 61 -12.56 -11.56 6.74
C ILE A 61 -12.35 -11.13 8.20
N GLU A 62 -12.10 -12.08 9.10
CA GLU A 62 -11.80 -11.79 10.51
C GLU A 62 -10.46 -11.09 10.69
N ASP A 63 -9.43 -11.50 9.95
CA ASP A 63 -8.12 -10.83 9.98
C ASP A 63 -8.25 -9.34 9.61
N LEU A 64 -9.09 -9.01 8.61
CA LEU A 64 -9.30 -7.63 8.17
C LEU A 64 -9.98 -6.73 9.22
N LYS A 65 -10.62 -7.33 10.24
CA LYS A 65 -11.31 -6.63 11.32
C LYS A 65 -10.43 -6.37 12.55
N VAL A 66 -9.15 -6.77 12.52
CA VAL A 66 -8.23 -6.55 13.66
C VAL A 66 -8.13 -5.06 13.99
N LYS A 67 -8.43 -4.70 15.24
CA LYS A 67 -8.37 -3.30 15.69
C LYS A 67 -6.93 -2.90 15.93
N SER A 68 -6.42 -1.99 15.13
CA SER A 68 -5.08 -1.41 15.26
C SER A 68 -5.01 -0.11 14.47
N PRO A 69 -4.25 0.91 14.91
CA PRO A 69 -4.04 2.12 14.12
C PRO A 69 -3.29 1.83 12.80
N TYR A 70 -2.61 0.70 12.69
CA TYR A 70 -1.97 0.26 11.45
C TYR A 70 -2.95 -0.37 10.44
N ASN A 71 -4.16 -0.76 10.86
CA ASN A 71 -5.10 -1.42 9.96
C ASN A 71 -5.74 -0.41 8.99
N THR A 72 -5.25 -0.37 7.75
CA THR A 72 -5.73 0.54 6.70
C THR A 72 -7.07 0.13 6.07
N TYR A 73 -7.69 -0.98 6.49
CA TYR A 73 -9.10 -1.28 6.19
C TYR A 73 -10.06 -0.57 7.15
N LEU A 74 -9.59 -0.22 8.34
CA LEU A 74 -10.41 0.43 9.36
C LEU A 74 -10.16 1.94 9.40
N ASN A 75 -8.90 2.36 9.24
CA ASN A 75 -8.47 3.75 9.36
C ASN A 75 -8.16 4.37 7.98
N LYS A 76 -8.48 5.65 7.82
CA LYS A 76 -8.09 6.45 6.64
C LYS A 76 -6.69 7.03 6.81
N GLY A 77 -6.04 7.36 5.70
CA GLY A 77 -4.70 7.94 5.70
C GLY A 77 -3.59 6.90 5.84
N LEU A 78 -2.38 7.38 6.11
CA LEU A 78 -1.22 6.53 6.41
C LEU A 78 -1.29 5.99 7.84
N PRO A 79 -0.74 4.79 8.12
CA PRO A 79 -0.56 4.31 9.48
C PRO A 79 0.44 5.18 10.25
N PRO A 80 0.55 5.04 11.60
CA PRO A 80 1.43 5.88 12.43
C PRO A 80 2.92 5.81 12.07
N GLY A 81 3.34 4.78 11.34
CA GLY A 81 4.73 4.59 10.96
C GLY A 81 4.91 3.45 9.96
N PRO A 82 6.16 3.18 9.54
CA PRO A 82 6.46 2.16 8.56
C PRO A 82 6.24 0.74 9.09
N ILE A 83 5.90 -0.18 8.18
CA ILE A 83 5.67 -1.60 8.49
C ILE A 83 6.88 -2.51 8.16
N CYS A 84 7.91 -1.94 7.54
CA CYS A 84 9.19 -2.60 7.26
C CYS A 84 10.27 -1.53 7.00
N SER A 85 11.52 -1.98 6.77
CA SER A 85 12.58 -1.11 6.23
C SER A 85 12.51 -1.11 4.69
N PRO A 86 12.04 -0.04 4.02
CA PRO A 86 11.91 -0.02 2.56
C PRO A 86 13.26 0.16 1.87
N GLY A 87 13.40 -0.41 0.67
CA GLY A 87 14.54 -0.17 -0.19
C GLY A 87 14.44 1.16 -0.93
N GLU A 88 15.56 1.59 -1.53
CA GLU A 88 15.66 2.82 -2.31
C GLU A 88 14.61 2.90 -3.44
N ALA A 89 14.36 1.78 -4.12
CA ALA A 89 13.38 1.72 -5.21
C ALA A 89 11.95 2.05 -4.73
N SER A 90 11.56 1.58 -3.54
CA SER A 90 10.24 1.85 -2.97
C SER A 90 10.13 3.28 -2.43
N ILE A 91 11.23 3.84 -1.89
CA ILE A 91 11.30 5.25 -1.51
C ILE A 91 11.16 6.15 -2.75
N LYS A 92 11.88 5.85 -3.83
CA LYS A 92 11.75 6.57 -5.11
C LYS A 92 10.32 6.49 -5.65
N ALA A 93 9.69 5.32 -5.63
CA ALA A 93 8.31 5.16 -6.08
C ALA A 93 7.32 5.94 -5.20
N ALA A 94 7.53 6.00 -3.88
CA ALA A 94 6.69 6.77 -2.96
C ALA A 94 6.78 8.29 -3.22
N LEU A 95 7.97 8.79 -3.60
CA LEU A 95 8.19 10.21 -3.92
C LEU A 95 7.75 10.58 -5.34
N TYR A 96 7.96 9.67 -6.29
CA TYR A 96 7.72 9.86 -7.72
C TYR A 96 6.82 8.74 -8.25
N PRO A 97 5.52 8.75 -7.91
CA PRO A 97 4.57 7.76 -8.41
C PRO A 97 4.37 7.91 -9.93
N ALA A 98 3.86 6.87 -10.58
CA ALA A 98 3.41 6.99 -11.97
C ALA A 98 2.21 7.95 -12.08
N ASP A 99 2.16 8.72 -13.16
CA ASP A 99 1.02 9.60 -13.43
C ASP A 99 -0.11 8.83 -14.12
N VAL A 100 -0.89 8.10 -13.31
CA VAL A 100 -2.00 7.26 -13.77
C VAL A 100 -3.22 7.40 -12.87
N PRO A 101 -4.45 7.39 -13.42
CA PRO A 101 -5.68 7.63 -12.66
C PRO A 101 -6.26 6.35 -12.02
N TYR A 102 -5.42 5.44 -11.54
CA TYR A 102 -5.85 4.16 -10.96
C TYR A 102 -6.14 4.29 -9.46
N TYR A 103 -7.17 3.57 -9.00
CA TYR A 103 -7.54 3.48 -7.58
C TYR A 103 -7.50 2.05 -7.05
N TYR A 104 -7.35 1.06 -7.92
CA TYR A 104 -7.38 -0.35 -7.53
C TYR A 104 -6.27 -1.09 -8.27
N PHE A 105 -5.65 -2.03 -7.56
CA PHE A 105 -4.81 -3.05 -8.16
C PHE A 105 -5.12 -4.40 -7.53
N VAL A 106 -5.10 -5.46 -8.34
CA VAL A 106 -5.29 -6.83 -7.86
C VAL A 106 -4.13 -7.67 -8.35
N ALA A 107 -3.35 -8.20 -7.42
CA ALA A 107 -2.26 -9.11 -7.74
C ALA A 107 -2.82 -10.45 -8.23
N LYS A 108 -2.60 -10.79 -9.51
CA LYS A 108 -2.86 -12.13 -10.03
C LYS A 108 -1.71 -13.07 -9.64
N LYS A 109 -2.03 -14.31 -9.23
CA LYS A 109 -1.03 -15.29 -8.77
C LYS A 109 0.06 -15.65 -9.80
N ARG A 110 -0.15 -15.40 -11.10
CA ARG A 110 0.78 -15.77 -12.18
C ARG A 110 1.04 -14.68 -13.23
N SER A 111 0.47 -13.49 -13.09
CA SER A 111 0.61 -12.41 -14.07
C SER A 111 0.68 -11.05 -13.40
N PHE A 112 1.04 -10.03 -14.17
CA PHE A 112 1.08 -8.65 -13.71
C PHE A 112 -0.26 -8.22 -13.05
N PRO A 113 -0.22 -7.41 -11.97
CA PRO A 113 -1.40 -6.86 -11.36
C PRO A 113 -2.28 -6.13 -12.37
N CYS A 114 -3.59 -6.34 -12.27
CA CYS A 114 -4.55 -5.57 -13.06
C CYS A 114 -4.82 -4.25 -12.32
N PHE A 115 -4.69 -3.12 -13.01
CA PHE A 115 -4.97 -1.79 -12.47
C PHE A 115 -6.28 -1.24 -13.04
N GLN A 116 -7.14 -0.68 -12.19
CA GLN A 116 -8.46 -0.22 -12.58
C GLN A 116 -8.80 1.15 -11.98
N ARG A 117 -9.61 1.92 -12.71
CA ARG A 117 -10.13 3.24 -12.30
C ARG A 117 -11.42 3.13 -11.48
N ASN A 118 -12.26 2.16 -11.82
CA ASN A 118 -13.53 1.85 -11.15
C ASN A 118 -13.53 0.37 -10.72
N LEU A 119 -14.38 0.03 -9.74
CA LEU A 119 -14.63 -1.35 -9.32
C LEU A 119 -15.33 -2.15 -10.41
#